data_AF-A0A7V4J3N2-F1
#
_entry.id   AF-A0A7V4J3N2-F1
#
_cell.length_a   1.000
_cell.length_b   1.000
_cell.length_c   1.000
_cell.angle_alpha   90.00
_cell.angle_beta   90.00
_cell.angle_gamma   90.00
#
_symmetry.space_group_name_H-M   'P 1'
#
loop_
_entity.id
_entity.type
_entity.pdbx_description
1 polymer ?
#
loop_
_entity_poly.entity_id
_entity_poly.type
_entity_poly.pdbx_seq_one_letter_code
_entity_poly.pdbx_strand_id
1 'polypeptide(L)'
;MTERKQDLGTATLSIHAGLGSDATTGAVKRPLVMANNYVRPFTDEPGQEIRYPAEFIYVRNGHPNAAWLEERLACLEGGEDCVVTASGVAAIVGTMLTLLNTGDHVISSAPVYVAVRDVLENHLPRRLGIATTLVDTSDCEAVRRAVTPKTRLIHIETPGNPTTCISDIAAIARISKDIGALLTVDSTWSGMVTQKPLQLGADLVMHSLSKYINGHGDAVGGCVIGRRSLTDQIRLFALTDLGACISPF
;
A
#
# COMPACT_ATOMS: atom_id res chain seq x y z
N MET A 1 22.00 -11.36 -4.24
CA MET A 1 21.97 -10.84 -2.84
C MET A 1 20.56 -10.85 -2.22
N THR A 2 19.51 -11.21 -2.98
CA THR A 2 18.10 -11.13 -2.59
C THR A 2 17.65 -12.23 -1.61
N GLU A 3 18.15 -13.47 -1.72
CA GLU A 3 17.78 -14.55 -0.79
C GLU A 3 18.33 -14.37 0.63
N ARG A 4 19.46 -13.66 0.80
CA ARG A 4 20.09 -13.44 2.12
C ARG A 4 19.43 -12.36 2.98
N LYS A 5 18.45 -11.61 2.45
CA LYS A 5 17.81 -10.53 3.20
C LYS A 5 16.66 -11.01 4.09
N GLN A 6 15.94 -12.07 3.70
CA GLN A 6 14.73 -12.50 4.45
C GLN A 6 15.04 -13.09 5.84
N ASP A 7 16.27 -13.57 6.08
CA ASP A 7 16.68 -14.13 7.38
C ASP A 7 17.31 -13.11 8.34
N LEU A 8 17.36 -11.83 7.96
CA LEU A 8 17.96 -10.77 8.78
C LEU A 8 16.96 -10.21 9.79
N GLY A 9 17.44 -9.85 10.98
CA GLY A 9 16.60 -9.23 12.00
C GLY A 9 16.08 -7.85 11.59
N THR A 10 14.93 -7.45 12.14
CA THR A 10 14.23 -6.19 11.81
C THR A 10 15.15 -4.97 11.87
N ALA A 11 15.98 -4.84 12.90
CA ALA A 11 16.89 -3.70 13.05
C ALA A 11 17.93 -3.62 11.90
N THR A 12 18.44 -4.76 11.46
CA THR A 12 19.35 -4.85 10.31
C THR A 12 18.62 -4.49 9.02
N LEU A 13 17.39 -4.98 8.83
CA LEU A 13 16.57 -4.66 7.67
C LEU A 13 16.21 -3.16 7.61
N SER A 14 15.88 -2.54 8.74
CA SER A 14 15.56 -1.10 8.80
C SER A 14 16.69 -0.21 8.28
N ILE A 15 17.94 -0.66 8.48
CA ILE A 15 19.13 0.04 7.98
C ILE A 15 19.42 -0.39 6.54
N HIS A 16 19.53 -1.69 6.26
CA HIS A 16 20.17 -2.21 5.05
C HIS A 16 19.23 -2.65 3.92
N ALA A 17 17.96 -2.95 4.19
CA ALA A 17 17.01 -3.26 3.13
C ALA A 17 16.83 -2.01 2.23
N GLY A 18 16.74 -2.21 0.92
CA GLY A 18 16.72 -1.10 -0.03
C GLY A 18 18.03 -0.29 -0.12
N LEU A 19 19.07 -0.57 0.68
CA LEU A 19 20.39 0.05 0.50
C LEU A 19 21.23 -0.69 -0.54
N GLY A 20 22.15 0.05 -1.12
CA GLY A 20 23.21 -0.40 -2.01
C GLY A 20 24.17 0.77 -2.23
N SER A 21 25.33 0.51 -2.80
CA SER A 21 26.26 1.56 -3.22
C SER A 21 25.79 2.18 -4.53
N ASP A 22 25.89 3.49 -4.65
CA ASP A 22 25.77 4.15 -5.95
C ASP A 22 26.87 3.64 -6.89
N ALA A 23 26.48 3.10 -8.05
CA ALA A 23 27.42 2.51 -8.98
C ALA A 23 28.35 3.55 -9.65
N THR A 24 27.92 4.82 -9.70
CA THR A 24 28.67 5.89 -10.36
C THR A 24 29.75 6.48 -9.45
N THR A 25 29.39 6.79 -8.20
CA THR A 25 30.25 7.51 -7.25
C THR A 25 30.80 6.65 -6.12
N GLY A 26 30.26 5.44 -5.91
CA GLY A 26 30.59 4.60 -4.77
C GLY A 26 29.95 5.06 -3.45
N ALA A 27 29.06 6.07 -3.47
CA ALA A 27 28.39 6.55 -2.27
C ALA A 27 27.57 5.44 -1.60
N VAL A 28 27.76 5.26 -0.28
CA VAL A 28 27.03 4.26 0.50
C VAL A 28 25.57 4.67 0.70
N LYS A 29 25.32 5.97 0.90
CA LYS A 29 23.96 6.53 0.89
C LYS A 29 23.55 6.73 -0.56
N ARG A 30 22.41 6.15 -0.96
CA ARG A 30 21.88 6.34 -2.30
C ARG A 30 21.54 7.83 -2.54
N PRO A 31 21.90 8.40 -3.71
CA PRO A 31 21.73 9.82 -3.99
C PRO A 31 20.26 10.17 -4.18
N LEU A 32 19.89 11.43 -3.93
CA LEU A 32 18.55 11.91 -4.30
C LEU A 32 18.48 12.15 -5.81
N VAL A 33 17.77 11.29 -6.54
CA VAL A 33 17.59 11.44 -8.00
C VAL A 33 16.40 12.35 -8.29
N MET A 34 16.68 13.65 -8.41
CA MET A 34 15.67 14.69 -8.69
C MET A 34 15.38 14.86 -10.19
N ALA A 35 15.19 13.75 -10.90
CA ALA A 35 14.86 13.75 -12.33
C ALA A 35 13.36 13.46 -12.55
N ASN A 36 12.76 14.13 -13.53
CA ASN A 36 11.37 13.88 -13.94
C ASN A 36 11.25 12.90 -15.12
N ASN A 37 12.23 12.91 -16.03
CA ASN A 37 12.31 12.05 -17.21
C ASN A 37 13.60 11.23 -17.14
N TYR A 38 13.52 9.98 -17.56
CA TYR A 38 14.65 9.07 -17.65
C TYR A 38 14.89 8.71 -19.11
N VAL A 39 16.15 8.39 -19.42
CA VAL A 39 16.54 7.98 -20.77
C VAL A 39 15.76 6.72 -21.12
N ARG A 40 14.93 6.79 -22.17
CA ARG A 40 14.28 5.61 -22.72
C ARG A 40 15.34 4.75 -23.40
N PRO A 41 15.30 3.41 -23.27
CA PRO A 41 16.08 2.57 -24.15
C PRO A 41 15.59 2.86 -25.58
N PHE A 42 16.40 3.58 -26.36
CA PHE A 42 16.17 3.74 -27.78
C PHE A 42 16.49 2.38 -28.40
N THR A 43 15.48 1.66 -28.86
CA THR A 43 15.67 0.51 -29.73
C THR A 43 15.20 0.92 -31.11
N ASP A 44 16.08 0.87 -32.11
CA ASP A 44 15.73 1.12 -33.52
C ASP A 44 14.83 0.00 -34.10
N GLU A 45 14.43 -0.99 -33.29
CA GLU A 45 13.57 -2.09 -33.68
C GLU A 45 12.09 -1.66 -33.70
N PRO A 46 11.43 -1.68 -34.89
CA PRO A 46 9.99 -1.44 -34.98
C PRO A 46 9.22 -2.51 -34.21
N GLY A 47 8.37 -2.09 -33.26
CA GLY A 47 7.46 -3.00 -32.55
C GLY A 47 7.93 -3.45 -31.15
N GLN A 48 9.06 -2.95 -30.62
CA GLN A 48 9.29 -3.05 -29.18
C GLN A 48 8.36 -2.09 -28.44
N GLU A 49 7.21 -2.62 -28.02
CA GLU A 49 6.37 -1.94 -27.05
C GLU A 49 7.15 -1.75 -25.75
N ILE A 50 7.05 -0.56 -25.18
CA ILE A 50 7.52 -0.28 -23.83
C ILE A 50 6.81 -1.27 -22.91
N ARG A 51 7.53 -2.29 -22.44
CA ARG A 51 7.03 -3.21 -21.42
C ARG A 51 6.93 -2.44 -20.12
N TYR A 52 5.70 -2.18 -19.69
CA TYR A 52 5.45 -1.69 -18.35
C TYR A 52 5.50 -2.84 -17.34
N PRO A 53 6.15 -2.65 -16.19
CA PRO A 53 6.98 -1.49 -15.84
C PRO A 53 8.40 -1.59 -16.45
N ALA A 54 8.83 -0.58 -17.20
CA ALA A 54 10.26 -0.39 -17.54
C ALA A 54 10.94 0.34 -16.37
N GLU A 55 12.22 0.06 -16.13
CA GLU A 55 12.89 0.35 -14.85
C GLU A 55 12.63 1.76 -14.33
N PHE A 56 12.80 2.82 -15.14
CA PHE A 56 12.25 4.17 -14.89
C PHE A 56 12.07 4.90 -16.22
N ILE A 57 10.91 5.50 -16.48
CA ILE A 57 10.64 6.32 -17.69
C ILE A 57 10.34 7.77 -17.30
N TYR A 58 9.40 7.92 -16.38
CA TYR A 58 8.93 9.20 -15.90
C TYR A 58 8.62 9.09 -14.41
N VAL A 59 8.94 10.11 -13.63
CA VAL A 59 8.89 10.09 -12.15
C VAL A 59 7.54 9.63 -11.59
N ARG A 60 6.44 9.98 -12.26
CA ARG A 60 5.08 9.58 -11.88
C ARG A 60 4.86 8.05 -11.94
N ASN A 61 5.53 7.36 -12.86
CA ASN A 61 5.43 5.91 -13.03
C ASN A 61 6.29 5.15 -12.01
N GLY A 62 7.23 5.85 -11.38
CA GLY A 62 8.26 5.30 -10.50
C GLY A 62 9.57 6.07 -10.67
N HIS A 63 10.37 6.09 -9.61
CA HIS A 63 11.71 6.67 -9.63
C HIS A 63 12.63 5.90 -8.66
N PRO A 64 13.97 5.99 -8.81
CA PRO A 64 14.91 5.22 -7.99
C PRO A 64 14.68 5.40 -6.50
N ASN A 65 14.50 6.64 -6.02
CA ASN A 65 14.30 6.90 -4.60
C ASN A 65 13.07 6.16 -4.03
N ALA A 66 11.96 6.12 -4.77
CA ALA A 66 10.76 5.38 -4.39
C ALA A 66 11.03 3.88 -4.40
N ALA A 67 11.65 3.33 -5.46
CA ALA A 67 11.94 1.90 -5.56
C ALA A 67 12.80 1.39 -4.39
N TRP A 68 13.73 2.21 -3.90
CA TRP A 68 14.59 1.85 -2.78
C TRP A 68 13.83 1.85 -1.46
N LEU A 69 12.92 2.81 -1.30
CA LEU A 69 12.01 2.86 -0.16
C LEU A 69 11.03 1.67 -0.22
N GLU A 70 10.43 1.39 -1.37
CA GLU A 70 9.55 0.26 -1.62
C GLU A 70 10.23 -1.07 -1.27
N GLU A 71 11.46 -1.30 -1.75
CA GLU A 71 12.24 -2.51 -1.41
C GLU A 71 12.40 -2.65 0.11
N ARG A 72 12.73 -1.56 0.80
CA ARG A 72 12.88 -1.57 2.27
C ARG A 72 11.58 -1.90 2.98
N LEU A 73 10.49 -1.23 2.61
CA LEU A 73 9.19 -1.40 3.25
C LEU A 73 8.62 -2.80 2.99
N ALA A 74 8.75 -3.32 1.77
CA ALA A 74 8.37 -4.70 1.43
C ALA A 74 9.15 -5.72 2.27
N CYS A 75 10.47 -5.55 2.40
CA CYS A 75 11.30 -6.43 3.23
C CYS A 75 10.90 -6.38 4.71
N LEU A 76 10.65 -5.18 5.24
CA LEU A 76 10.26 -5.02 6.64
C LEU A 76 8.92 -5.69 6.92
N GLU A 77 7.94 -5.52 6.03
CA GLU A 77 6.60 -6.09 6.22
C GLU A 77 6.51 -7.59 5.87
N GLY A 78 7.46 -8.10 5.09
CA GLY A 78 7.43 -9.46 4.56
C GLY A 78 6.49 -9.61 3.35
N GLY A 79 6.29 -8.52 2.59
CA GLY A 79 5.52 -8.54 1.35
C GLY A 79 6.38 -8.81 0.12
N GLU A 80 5.75 -9.20 -0.99
CA GLU A 80 6.44 -9.46 -2.27
C GLU A 80 6.86 -8.15 -2.96
N ASP A 81 6.09 -7.08 -2.78
CA ASP A 81 6.30 -5.78 -3.42
C ASP A 81 5.64 -4.66 -2.61
N CYS A 82 6.02 -3.41 -2.90
CA CYS A 82 5.47 -2.22 -2.28
C CYS A 82 5.27 -1.10 -3.31
N VAL A 83 4.20 -0.32 -3.15
CA VAL A 83 3.99 0.96 -3.86
C VAL A 83 4.01 2.09 -2.84
N VAL A 84 4.84 3.10 -3.05
CA VAL A 84 4.82 4.33 -2.23
C VAL A 84 3.98 5.41 -2.91
N THR A 85 3.23 6.18 -2.11
CA THR A 85 2.30 7.20 -2.59
C THR A 85 2.50 8.53 -1.86
N ALA A 86 1.92 9.59 -2.40
CA ALA A 86 2.03 10.96 -1.88
C ALA A 86 1.50 11.13 -0.44
N SER A 87 0.63 10.24 0.05
CA SER A 87 0.10 10.26 1.42
C SER A 87 -0.56 8.94 1.80
N GLY A 88 -0.75 8.69 3.10
CA GLY A 88 -1.52 7.52 3.56
C GLY A 88 -2.95 7.45 2.97
N VAL A 89 -3.62 8.60 2.82
CA VAL A 89 -4.95 8.65 2.17
C VAL A 89 -4.84 8.25 0.70
N ALA A 90 -3.81 8.70 -0.01
CA ALA A 90 -3.58 8.31 -1.39
C ALA A 90 -3.29 6.80 -1.54
N ALA A 91 -2.62 6.19 -0.56
CA ALA A 91 -2.45 4.73 -0.50
C ALA A 91 -3.80 4.00 -0.35
N ILE A 92 -4.62 4.39 0.62
CA ILE A 92 -5.91 3.72 0.92
C ILE A 92 -6.91 3.94 -0.22
N VAL A 93 -7.17 5.19 -0.57
CA VAL A 93 -8.17 5.57 -1.59
C VAL A 93 -7.72 5.12 -2.97
N GLY A 94 -6.43 5.30 -3.31
CA GLY A 94 -5.89 4.80 -4.57
C GLY A 94 -6.05 3.29 -4.73
N THR A 95 -5.85 2.54 -3.64
CA THR A 95 -6.10 1.09 -3.63
C THR A 95 -7.58 0.77 -3.83
N MET A 96 -8.48 1.44 -3.12
CA MET A 96 -9.93 1.24 -3.28
C MET A 96 -10.38 1.51 -4.72
N LEU A 97 -9.92 2.61 -5.33
CA LEU A 97 -10.26 2.97 -6.70
C LEU A 97 -9.64 2.04 -7.75
N THR A 98 -8.50 1.40 -7.42
CA THR A 98 -7.88 0.39 -8.29
C THR A 98 -8.66 -0.91 -8.28
N LEU A 99 -9.15 -1.34 -7.11
CA LEU A 99 -9.67 -2.70 -6.90
C LEU A 99 -11.19 -2.82 -6.99
N LEU A 100 -11.91 -1.70 -6.97
CA LEU A 100 -13.36 -1.67 -6.90
C LEU A 100 -13.96 -1.05 -8.16
N ASN A 101 -15.11 -1.60 -8.56
CA ASN A 101 -15.92 -1.11 -9.66
C ASN A 101 -17.28 -0.61 -9.15
N THR A 102 -17.95 0.19 -9.96
CA THR A 102 -19.33 0.61 -9.69
C THR A 102 -20.23 -0.60 -9.42
N GLY A 103 -21.00 -0.53 -8.34
CA GLY A 103 -21.87 -1.61 -7.88
C GLY A 103 -21.22 -2.54 -6.85
N ASP A 104 -19.91 -2.49 -6.66
CA ASP A 104 -19.23 -3.25 -5.60
C ASP A 104 -19.58 -2.73 -4.20
N HIS A 105 -19.24 -3.52 -3.19
CA HIS A 105 -19.47 -3.21 -1.78
C HIS A 105 -18.18 -3.37 -0.95
N VAL A 106 -17.96 -2.42 -0.03
CA VAL A 106 -16.85 -2.40 0.92
C VAL A 106 -17.39 -2.51 2.35
N ILE A 107 -16.81 -3.40 3.15
CA ILE A 107 -16.99 -3.40 4.60
C ILE A 107 -15.77 -2.70 5.20
N SER A 108 -15.98 -1.73 6.09
CA SER A 108 -14.89 -1.04 6.78
C SER A 108 -15.05 -1.04 8.29
N SER A 109 -13.93 -0.92 9.02
CA SER A 109 -13.98 -0.56 10.43
C SER A 109 -14.73 0.77 10.63
N ALA A 110 -15.63 0.78 11.60
CA ALA A 110 -16.36 1.99 11.98
C ALA A 110 -15.40 3.01 12.59
N PRO A 111 -14.50 2.67 13.53
CA PRO A 111 -13.32 3.49 13.80
C PRO A 111 -12.38 3.43 12.59
N VAL A 112 -12.24 4.56 11.91
CA VAL A 112 -11.36 4.74 10.76
C VAL A 112 -10.94 6.20 10.67
N TYR A 113 -9.75 6.46 10.14
CA TYR A 113 -9.25 7.81 9.93
C TYR A 113 -10.26 8.72 9.21
N VAL A 114 -10.44 9.94 9.72
CA VAL A 114 -11.53 10.85 9.32
C VAL A 114 -11.59 11.12 7.81
N ALA A 115 -10.44 11.25 7.14
CA ALA A 115 -10.42 11.49 5.70
C ALA A 115 -10.88 10.24 4.91
N VAL A 116 -10.58 9.05 5.41
CA VAL A 116 -11.03 7.78 4.81
C VAL A 116 -12.52 7.55 5.10
N ARG A 117 -13.01 7.96 6.28
CA ARG A 117 -14.44 7.93 6.60
C ARG A 117 -15.27 8.71 5.58
N ASP A 118 -14.89 9.94 5.27
CA ASP A 118 -15.64 10.76 4.32
C ASP A 118 -15.65 10.13 2.91
N VAL A 119 -14.55 9.50 2.51
CA VAL A 119 -14.49 8.75 1.26
C VAL A 119 -15.47 7.58 1.27
N LEU A 120 -15.49 6.79 2.33
CA LEU A 120 -16.36 5.62 2.47
C LEU A 120 -17.85 6.02 2.56
N GLU A 121 -18.20 7.03 3.35
CA GLU A 121 -19.59 7.41 3.60
C GLU A 121 -20.18 8.26 2.45
N ASN A 122 -19.36 9.09 1.80
CA ASN A 122 -19.85 10.07 0.83
C ASN A 122 -19.33 9.85 -0.58
N HIS A 123 -18.02 9.74 -0.79
CA HIS A 123 -17.46 9.76 -2.15
C HIS A 123 -17.67 8.45 -2.91
N LEU A 124 -17.35 7.30 -2.32
CA LEU A 124 -17.54 6.01 -2.97
C LEU A 124 -19.02 5.75 -3.32
N PRO A 125 -19.99 5.94 -2.41
CA PRO A 125 -21.38 5.63 -2.73
C PRO A 125 -21.99 6.64 -3.70
N ARG A 126 -21.80 7.95 -3.47
CA ARG A 126 -22.52 8.98 -4.25
C ARG A 126 -21.91 9.24 -5.62
N ARG A 127 -20.59 9.16 -5.74
CA ARG A 127 -19.90 9.51 -7.00
C ARG A 127 -19.61 8.30 -7.87
N LEU A 128 -19.36 7.14 -7.26
CA LEU A 128 -18.89 5.95 -7.97
C LEU A 128 -19.86 4.77 -7.89
N GLY A 129 -20.95 4.89 -7.12
CA GLY A 129 -21.93 3.82 -6.95
C GLY A 129 -21.35 2.58 -6.25
N ILE A 130 -20.31 2.75 -5.44
CA ILE A 130 -19.70 1.69 -4.62
C ILE A 130 -20.30 1.78 -3.23
N ALA A 131 -21.06 0.77 -2.82
CA ALA A 131 -21.71 0.76 -1.51
C ALA A 131 -20.70 0.52 -0.38
N THR A 132 -20.98 1.04 0.81
CA THR A 132 -20.11 0.86 1.98
C THR A 132 -20.94 0.53 3.22
N THR A 133 -20.40 -0.35 4.06
CA THR A 133 -20.95 -0.65 5.40
C THR A 133 -19.86 -0.52 6.43
N LEU A 134 -20.02 0.39 7.40
CA LEU A 134 -19.09 0.58 8.51
C LEU A 134 -19.60 -0.20 9.72
N VAL A 135 -18.75 -1.07 10.28
CA VAL A 135 -19.09 -1.93 11.44
C VAL A 135 -17.98 -1.91 12.49
N ASP A 136 -18.31 -2.26 13.73
CA ASP A 136 -17.28 -2.61 14.71
C ASP A 136 -16.58 -3.89 14.28
N THR A 137 -15.32 -3.79 13.86
CA THR A 137 -14.53 -4.94 13.38
C THR A 137 -13.82 -5.69 14.50
N SER A 138 -13.93 -5.23 15.75
CA SER A 138 -13.56 -6.05 16.91
C SER A 138 -14.58 -7.18 17.15
N ASP A 139 -15.84 -7.00 16.69
CA ASP A 139 -16.84 -8.06 16.58
C ASP A 139 -16.79 -8.70 15.18
N CYS A 140 -16.13 -9.85 15.07
CA CYS A 140 -16.07 -10.60 13.81
C CYS A 140 -17.45 -10.99 13.27
N GLU A 141 -18.46 -11.17 14.13
CA GLU A 141 -19.82 -11.48 13.70
C GLU A 141 -20.52 -10.26 13.10
N ALA A 142 -20.20 -9.04 13.53
CA ALA A 142 -20.66 -7.83 12.86
C ALA A 142 -20.13 -7.74 11.43
N VAL A 143 -18.87 -8.13 11.21
CA VAL A 143 -18.27 -8.23 9.86
C VAL A 143 -19.02 -9.27 9.03
N ARG A 144 -19.29 -10.48 9.57
CA ARG A 144 -20.06 -11.52 8.86
C ARG A 144 -21.46 -11.05 8.47
N ARG A 145 -22.17 -10.38 9.38
CA ARG A 145 -23.54 -9.86 9.11
C ARG A 145 -23.57 -8.79 8.03
N ALA A 146 -22.48 -8.04 7.84
CA ALA A 146 -22.37 -6.99 6.81
C ALA A 146 -22.02 -7.53 5.41
N VAL A 147 -21.71 -8.83 5.28
CA VAL A 147 -21.40 -9.44 3.99
C VAL A 147 -22.62 -9.39 3.06
N THR A 148 -22.37 -9.01 1.81
CA THR A 148 -23.34 -9.10 0.72
C THR A 148 -22.70 -9.85 -0.46
N PRO A 149 -23.50 -10.34 -1.44
CA PRO A 149 -22.95 -10.94 -2.67
C PRO A 149 -22.04 -10.00 -3.47
N LYS A 150 -22.13 -8.68 -3.21
CA LYS A 150 -21.33 -7.65 -3.87
C LYS A 150 -20.09 -7.24 -3.07
N THR A 151 -19.87 -7.80 -1.88
CA THR A 151 -18.67 -7.48 -1.09
C THR A 151 -17.42 -7.92 -1.87
N ARG A 152 -16.52 -6.97 -2.13
CA ARG A 152 -15.23 -7.22 -2.79
C ARG A 152 -14.04 -6.84 -1.93
N LEU A 153 -14.24 -5.98 -0.93
CA LEU A 153 -13.19 -5.51 -0.06
C LEU A 153 -13.66 -5.44 1.39
N ILE A 154 -12.81 -5.92 2.29
CA ILE A 154 -12.89 -5.63 3.72
C ILE A 154 -11.66 -4.79 4.07
N HIS A 155 -11.88 -3.60 4.63
CA HIS A 155 -10.83 -2.68 5.06
C HIS A 155 -10.89 -2.52 6.58
N ILE A 156 -9.78 -2.77 7.27
CA ILE A 156 -9.71 -2.62 8.73
C ILE A 156 -8.56 -1.71 9.12
N GLU A 157 -8.80 -0.84 10.08
CA GLU A 157 -7.77 -0.10 10.81
C GLU A 157 -7.59 -0.78 12.17
N THR A 158 -6.40 -1.34 12.43
CA THR A 158 -6.13 -1.99 13.72
C THR A 158 -4.68 -1.77 14.16
N PRO A 159 -4.46 -1.10 15.31
CA PRO A 159 -5.47 -0.54 16.21
C PRO A 159 -6.20 0.68 15.64
N GLY A 160 -7.52 0.76 15.82
CA GLY A 160 -8.37 1.79 15.22
C GLY A 160 -8.48 3.06 16.07
N ASN A 161 -8.22 4.22 15.49
CA ASN A 161 -8.36 5.51 16.17
C ASN A 161 -9.85 5.96 16.21
N PRO A 162 -10.32 6.66 17.28
CA PRO A 162 -9.64 7.03 18.53
C PRO A 162 -9.80 6.03 19.67
N THR A 163 -10.56 4.96 19.47
CA THR A 163 -10.96 4.04 20.54
C THR A 163 -9.90 2.97 20.84
N THR A 164 -8.85 2.88 20.03
CA THR A 164 -7.82 1.82 20.07
C THR A 164 -8.40 0.41 19.96
N CYS A 165 -9.51 0.27 19.23
CA CYS A 165 -10.12 -1.04 19.02
C CYS A 165 -9.17 -1.95 18.24
N ILE A 166 -9.19 -3.25 18.57
CA ILE A 166 -8.34 -4.26 17.94
C ILE A 166 -9.24 -5.21 17.15
N SER A 167 -8.91 -5.39 15.88
CA SER A 167 -9.59 -6.35 15.01
C SER A 167 -8.77 -7.64 14.93
N ASP A 168 -9.42 -8.80 15.03
CA ASP A 168 -8.76 -10.08 14.77
C ASP A 168 -8.54 -10.25 13.27
N ILE A 169 -7.34 -9.88 12.81
CA ILE A 169 -6.95 -9.92 11.39
C ILE A 169 -7.11 -11.33 10.82
N ALA A 170 -6.72 -12.37 11.57
CA ALA A 170 -6.77 -13.75 11.09
C ALA A 170 -8.20 -14.27 10.98
N ALA A 171 -9.08 -13.90 11.92
CA ALA A 171 -10.49 -14.22 11.82
C ALA A 171 -11.16 -13.52 10.64
N ILE A 172 -10.89 -12.23 10.44
CA ILE A 172 -11.46 -11.47 9.31
C ILE A 172 -10.89 -11.95 7.96
N ALA A 173 -9.62 -12.35 7.91
CA ALA A 173 -9.01 -12.94 6.72
C ALA A 173 -9.69 -14.25 6.30
N ARG A 174 -10.20 -15.04 7.26
CA ARG A 174 -11.02 -16.22 6.92
C ARG A 174 -12.35 -15.80 6.29
N ILE A 175 -13.02 -14.79 6.88
CA ILE A 175 -14.27 -14.25 6.33
C ILE A 175 -14.07 -13.75 4.90
N SER A 176 -13.02 -12.97 4.65
CA SER A 176 -12.76 -12.42 3.31
C SER A 176 -12.51 -13.52 2.28
N LYS A 177 -11.73 -14.54 2.65
CA LYS A 177 -11.46 -15.71 1.79
C LYS A 177 -12.71 -16.52 1.47
N ASP A 178 -13.57 -16.77 2.46
CA ASP A 178 -14.82 -17.53 2.27
C ASP A 178 -15.75 -16.90 1.22
N ILE A 179 -15.66 -15.58 1.02
CA ILE A 179 -16.50 -14.82 0.09
C ILE A 179 -15.76 -14.33 -1.15
N GLY A 180 -14.47 -14.67 -1.30
CA GLY A 180 -13.63 -14.20 -2.39
C GLY A 180 -13.35 -12.69 -2.41
N ALA A 181 -13.43 -12.02 -1.25
CA ALA A 181 -13.09 -10.61 -1.08
C ALA A 181 -11.63 -10.43 -0.66
N LEU A 182 -11.05 -9.27 -0.95
CA LEU A 182 -9.73 -8.90 -0.46
C LEU A 182 -9.81 -8.30 0.95
N LEU A 183 -8.78 -8.55 1.77
CA LEU A 183 -8.58 -7.90 3.06
C LEU A 183 -7.43 -6.89 2.98
N THR A 184 -7.73 -5.63 3.28
CA THR A 184 -6.73 -4.56 3.44
C THR A 184 -6.66 -4.12 4.90
N VAL A 185 -5.44 -3.87 5.39
CA VAL A 185 -5.21 -3.42 6.77
C VAL A 185 -4.44 -2.12 6.79
N ASP A 186 -5.02 -1.05 7.34
CA ASP A 186 -4.26 0.12 7.77
C ASP A 186 -3.55 -0.23 9.09
N SER A 187 -2.24 -0.39 9.00
CA SER A 187 -1.36 -0.76 10.12
C SER A 187 -0.47 0.42 10.53
N THR A 188 -0.89 1.66 10.22
CA THR A 188 -0.16 2.89 10.57
C THR A 188 0.19 2.94 12.05
N TRP A 189 -0.76 2.60 12.93
CA TRP A 189 -0.59 2.75 14.38
C TRP A 189 0.38 1.72 14.97
N SER A 190 0.31 0.46 14.54
CA SER A 190 1.25 -0.58 14.98
C SER A 190 2.66 -0.37 14.43
N GLY A 191 2.78 0.34 13.30
CA GLY A 191 4.01 0.38 12.51
C GLY A 191 4.38 -1.00 11.96
N MET A 192 5.59 -1.10 11.41
CA MET A 192 6.10 -2.30 10.71
C MET A 192 6.93 -3.22 11.62
N VAL A 193 6.89 -3.06 12.94
CA VAL A 193 7.71 -3.89 13.85
C VAL A 193 6.83 -4.74 14.77
N THR A 194 5.68 -4.21 15.17
CA THR A 194 4.86 -4.82 16.24
C THR A 194 3.73 -5.72 15.73
N GLN A 195 3.30 -5.53 14.47
CA GLN A 195 2.22 -6.29 13.85
C GLN A 195 2.60 -6.62 12.41
N LYS A 196 2.23 -7.82 11.95
CA LYS A 196 2.48 -8.31 10.58
C LYS A 196 1.18 -8.80 9.94
N PRO A 197 0.28 -7.91 9.48
CA PRO A 197 -1.02 -8.34 8.99
C PRO A 197 -0.94 -9.29 7.79
N LEU A 198 0.08 -9.19 6.94
CA LEU A 198 0.29 -10.14 5.84
C LEU A 198 0.46 -11.58 6.35
N GLN A 199 1.21 -11.78 7.45
CA GLN A 199 1.39 -13.09 8.07
C GLN A 199 0.09 -13.60 8.73
N LEU A 200 -0.81 -12.68 9.10
CA LEU A 200 -2.13 -12.98 9.65
C LEU A 200 -3.20 -13.17 8.57
N GLY A 201 -2.83 -13.07 7.28
CA GLY A 201 -3.71 -13.39 6.16
C GLY A 201 -4.35 -12.19 5.46
N ALA A 202 -3.93 -10.96 5.76
CA ALA A 202 -4.27 -9.80 4.94
C ALA A 202 -3.67 -9.91 3.53
N ASP A 203 -4.35 -9.36 2.53
CA ASP A 203 -3.87 -9.33 1.15
C ASP A 203 -2.96 -8.12 0.88
N LEU A 204 -3.26 -7.00 1.53
CA LEU A 204 -2.53 -5.75 1.42
C LEU A 204 -2.45 -5.04 2.79
N VAL A 205 -1.30 -4.44 3.08
CA VAL A 205 -1.04 -3.61 4.25
C VAL A 205 -0.73 -2.19 3.82
N MET A 206 -1.28 -1.22 4.54
CA MET A 206 -1.14 0.20 4.25
C MET A 206 -0.55 0.92 5.46
N HIS A 207 0.28 1.92 5.19
CA HIS A 207 0.74 2.84 6.22
C HIS A 207 0.71 4.28 5.72
N SER A 208 0.40 5.20 6.63
CA SER A 208 0.81 6.59 6.55
C SER A 208 2.29 6.69 6.96
N LEU A 209 3.17 6.91 5.99
CA LEU A 209 4.59 7.10 6.25
C LEU A 209 4.85 8.36 7.08
N SER A 210 3.94 9.34 7.02
CA SER A 210 4.00 10.60 7.76
C SER A 210 4.05 10.43 9.28
N LYS A 211 3.72 9.24 9.80
CA LYS A 211 3.63 8.93 11.23
C LYS A 211 4.93 8.28 11.71
N TYR A 212 4.85 7.11 12.34
CA TYR A 212 5.99 6.45 12.99
C TYR A 212 7.14 6.11 12.04
N ILE A 213 6.85 5.85 10.76
CA ILE A 213 7.90 5.46 9.79
C ILE A 213 8.80 6.65 9.46
N ASN A 214 8.25 7.84 9.21
CA ASN A 214 9.05 9.05 9.13
C ASN A 214 9.60 9.44 10.51
N GLY A 215 8.73 9.52 11.52
CA GLY A 215 9.09 9.79 12.92
C GLY A 215 9.45 11.24 13.25
N HIS A 216 9.63 12.11 12.26
CA HIS A 216 10.16 13.47 12.45
C HIS A 216 9.16 14.60 12.13
N GLY A 217 7.96 14.27 11.62
CA GLY A 217 6.88 15.24 11.42
C GLY A 217 7.11 16.26 10.29
N ASP A 218 8.06 15.99 9.39
CA ASP A 218 8.53 16.89 8.33
C ASP A 218 8.27 16.39 6.90
N ALA A 219 7.71 15.19 6.75
CA ALA A 219 7.40 14.57 5.46
C ALA A 219 6.01 13.91 5.45
N VAL A 220 5.40 13.86 4.27
CA VAL A 220 4.12 13.19 4.02
C VAL A 220 4.32 12.08 2.99
N GLY A 221 3.78 10.90 3.28
CA GLY A 221 3.82 9.77 2.35
C GLY A 221 2.87 8.67 2.77
N GLY A 222 2.64 7.74 1.86
CA GLY A 222 1.90 6.51 2.10
C GLY A 222 2.62 5.32 1.47
N CYS A 223 2.24 4.11 1.87
CA CYS A 223 2.64 2.91 1.16
C CYS A 223 1.55 1.85 1.17
N VAL A 224 1.58 0.98 0.17
CA VAL A 224 0.78 -0.24 0.06
C VAL A 224 1.73 -1.40 -0.16
N ILE A 225 1.61 -2.47 0.61
CA ILE A 225 2.52 -3.62 0.60
C ILE A 225 1.71 -4.91 0.49
N GLY A 226 2.13 -5.85 -0.35
CA GLY A 226 1.50 -7.15 -0.46
C GLY A 226 1.95 -7.93 -1.69
N ARG A 227 1.03 -8.68 -2.30
CA ARG A 227 1.30 -9.50 -3.50
C ARG A 227 1.60 -8.63 -4.72
N ARG A 228 2.61 -9.01 -5.51
CA ARG A 228 3.03 -8.25 -6.70
C ARG A 228 1.89 -8.04 -7.70
N SER A 229 1.05 -9.06 -7.88
CA SER A 229 -0.11 -8.98 -8.77
C SER A 229 -1.11 -7.86 -8.42
N LEU A 230 -1.20 -7.47 -7.14
CA LEU A 230 -2.06 -6.37 -6.68
C LEU A 230 -1.33 -5.03 -6.71
N THR A 231 -0.06 -5.00 -6.28
CA THR A 231 0.74 -3.77 -6.29
C THR A 231 0.99 -3.27 -7.70
N ASP A 232 1.17 -4.16 -8.69
CA ASP A 232 1.31 -3.77 -10.10
C ASP A 232 0.06 -3.05 -10.61
N GLN A 233 -1.14 -3.52 -10.25
CA GLN A 233 -2.40 -2.84 -10.59
C GLN A 233 -2.47 -1.45 -9.95
N ILE A 234 -2.07 -1.33 -8.68
CA ILE A 234 -2.06 -0.06 -7.94
C ILE A 234 -1.03 0.91 -8.53
N ARG A 235 0.13 0.42 -8.96
CA ARG A 235 1.16 1.23 -9.62
C ARG A 235 0.67 1.76 -10.96
N LEU A 236 0.00 0.92 -11.75
CA LEU A 236 -0.57 1.32 -13.03
C LEU A 236 -1.71 2.32 -12.86
N PHE A 237 -2.65 2.09 -11.94
CA PHE A 237 -3.80 2.99 -11.81
C PHE A 237 -3.56 4.12 -10.81
N ALA A 238 -3.34 3.81 -9.52
CA ALA A 238 -3.26 4.83 -8.49
C ALA A 238 -2.04 5.75 -8.64
N LEU A 239 -0.86 5.18 -8.92
CA LEU A 239 0.35 6.01 -9.05
C LEU A 239 0.36 6.77 -10.38
N THR A 240 0.10 6.06 -11.48
CA THR A 240 0.19 6.65 -12.82
C THR A 240 -1.07 7.44 -13.15
N ASP A 241 -2.22 6.81 -13.28
CA ASP A 241 -3.42 7.44 -13.83
C ASP A 241 -4.10 8.43 -12.87
N LEU A 242 -4.18 8.08 -11.58
CA LEU A 242 -4.73 8.95 -10.54
C LEU A 242 -3.73 10.03 -10.08
N GLY A 243 -2.43 9.82 -10.31
CA GLY A 243 -1.38 10.78 -9.96
C GLY A 243 -0.99 10.78 -8.49
N ALA A 244 -1.13 9.66 -7.78
CA ALA A 244 -0.78 9.53 -6.37
C ALA A 244 0.74 9.46 -6.09
N CYS A 245 1.59 9.94 -7.00
CA CYS A 245 3.04 9.80 -6.91
C CYS A 245 3.67 10.66 -5.81
N ILE A 246 4.56 10.05 -5.03
CA ILE A 246 5.38 10.77 -4.05
C ILE A 246 6.50 11.56 -4.75
N SER A 247 6.96 12.63 -4.10
CA SER A 247 8.16 13.37 -4.50
C SER A 247 9.41 12.48 -4.41
N PRO A 248 10.42 12.66 -5.29
CA PRO A 248 11.73 12.03 -5.10
C PRO A 248 12.49 12.50 -3.85
N PHE A 249 12.25 13.73 -3.41
CA PHE A 249 12.70 14.23 -2.10
C PHE A 249 11.79 13.71 -1.01
#